data_AF-A0A7W7W392-F1
#
_entry.id   AF-A0A7W7W392-F1
#
_cell.length_a   1.000
_cell.length_b   1.000
_cell.length_c   1.000
_cell.angle_alpha   90.00
_cell.angle_beta   90.00
_cell.angle_gamma   90.00
#
_symmetry.space_group_name_H-M   'P 1'
#
loop_
_entity.id
_entity.type
_entity.pdbx_description
1 polymer ?
#
loop_
_entity_poly.entity_id
_entity_poly.type
_entity_poly.pdbx_seq_one_letter_code
_entity_poly.pdbx_strand_id
1 'polypeptide(L)'
;MLILCTTLMLAALAGLHMVEEKDTGTLHALRVTPPSVSGLAAYRGGTVSAVTLAYVAAALAISGPFDTRLLPAILAAGLCAGLLTAMIMALLTLVSATKLEAIAHLKIVAMLVAAPPAAAWFIPAPAQYLFAVLPTYWPVKIYWIAIDDGTAWPYALIGTTYCALLLLLLLATINRRLG
;
A
#
# COMPACT_ATOMS: atom_id res chain seq x y z
N MET A 1 -5.22 7.45 -11.14
CA MET A 1 -5.58 6.07 -11.51
C MET A 1 -4.35 5.18 -11.66
N LEU A 2 -3.31 5.58 -12.40
CA LEU A 2 -2.08 4.78 -12.57
C LEU A 2 -1.44 4.34 -11.24
N ILE A 3 -1.28 5.27 -10.29
CA ILE A 3 -0.67 5.01 -8.96
C ILE A 3 -1.43 3.94 -8.17
N LEU A 4 -2.76 3.94 -8.20
CA LEU A 4 -3.58 2.97 -7.47
C LEU A 4 -3.52 1.58 -8.09
N CYS A 5 -3.59 1.49 -9.42
CA CYS A 5 -3.53 0.20 -10.11
C CYS A 5 -2.20 -0.52 -9.88
N THR A 6 -1.09 0.22 -9.93
CA THR A 6 0.26 -0.35 -9.71
C THR A 6 0.44 -0.81 -8.26
N THR A 7 0.00 0.02 -7.31
CA THR A 7 -0.03 -0.33 -5.88
C THR A 7 -0.84 -1.60 -5.65
N LEU A 8 -2.04 -1.71 -6.21
CA LEU A 8 -2.91 -2.87 -6.06
C LEU A 8 -2.30 -4.15 -6.67
N MET A 9 -1.71 -4.06 -7.86
CA MET A 9 -1.08 -5.21 -8.51
C MET A 9 0.11 -5.74 -7.71
N LEU A 10 1.00 -4.85 -7.26
CA LEU A 10 2.15 -5.23 -6.45
C LEU A 10 1.73 -5.79 -5.08
N ALA A 11 0.70 -5.21 -4.46
CA ALA A 11 0.16 -5.68 -3.19
C ALA A 11 -0.48 -7.07 -3.32
N ALA A 12 -1.25 -7.28 -4.39
CA ALA A 12 -1.86 -8.56 -4.70
C ALA A 12 -0.81 -9.65 -4.91
N LEU A 13 0.22 -9.37 -5.72
CA LEU A 13 1.30 -10.31 -5.99
C LEU A 13 2.04 -10.69 -4.70
N ALA A 14 2.46 -9.70 -3.92
CA ALA A 14 3.18 -9.92 -2.68
C ALA A 14 2.32 -10.62 -1.60
N GLY A 15 1.06 -10.20 -1.44
CA GLY A 15 0.13 -10.78 -0.49
C GLY A 15 -0.22 -12.23 -0.80
N LEU A 16 -0.50 -12.53 -2.08
CA LEU A 16 -0.83 -13.89 -2.50
C LEU A 16 0.36 -14.84 -2.35
N HIS A 17 1.58 -14.37 -2.67
CA HIS A 17 2.81 -15.14 -2.46
C HIS A 17 3.03 -15.47 -0.98
N MET A 18 2.79 -14.51 -0.09
CA MET A 18 2.98 -14.72 1.35
C MET A 18 1.89 -15.62 1.95
N VAL A 19 0.66 -15.57 1.42
CA VAL A 19 -0.41 -16.51 1.81
C VAL A 19 -0.13 -17.92 1.27
N GLU A 20 0.36 -18.05 0.04
CA GLU A 20 0.71 -19.35 -0.54
C GLU A 20 1.80 -20.07 0.27
N GLU A 21 2.81 -19.35 0.74
CA GLU A 21 3.83 -19.92 1.63
C GLU A 21 3.27 -20.36 2.99
N LYS A 22 2.27 -19.63 3.51
CA LYS A 22 1.55 -19.99 4.74
C LYS A 22 0.67 -21.23 4.52
N ASP A 23 -0.01 -21.31 3.39
CA ASP A 23 -0.95 -22.38 2.99
C ASP A 23 -0.24 -23.70 2.67
N THR A 24 0.89 -23.64 1.97
CA THR A 24 1.66 -24.84 1.55
C THR A 24 2.35 -25.54 2.74
N GLY A 25 2.24 -25.02 3.96
CA GLY A 25 2.80 -25.66 5.15
C GLY A 25 4.35 -25.64 5.20
N THR A 26 5.02 -24.87 4.34
CA THR A 26 6.49 -24.73 4.32
C THR A 26 7.04 -24.12 5.62
N LEU A 27 6.17 -23.49 6.44
CA LEU A 27 6.45 -23.12 7.83
C LEU A 27 6.83 -24.32 8.72
N HIS A 28 6.41 -25.54 8.37
CA HIS A 28 6.76 -26.74 9.14
C HIS A 28 8.16 -27.29 8.81
N ALA A 29 8.67 -27.01 7.60
CA ALA A 29 10.03 -27.35 7.17
C ALA A 29 11.07 -26.28 7.57
N LEU A 30 10.63 -25.03 7.79
CA LEU A 30 11.48 -23.91 8.25
C LEU A 30 11.70 -23.86 9.78
N ARG A 31 11.20 -24.82 10.57
CA ARG A 31 11.41 -24.90 12.02
C ARG A 31 12.86 -25.12 12.47
N VAL A 32 13.81 -25.24 11.55
CA VAL A 32 15.25 -25.32 11.84
C VAL A 32 16.00 -23.99 11.63
N THR A 33 15.34 -22.94 11.14
CA THR A 33 15.89 -21.57 11.13
C THR A 33 14.72 -20.57 11.17
N PRO A 34 14.40 -19.97 12.33
CA PRO A 34 13.34 -18.98 12.38
C PRO A 34 13.90 -17.59 12.08
N PRO A 35 13.67 -16.97 10.91
CA PRO A 35 13.25 -15.59 10.94
C PRO A 35 11.84 -15.55 11.52
N SER A 36 11.58 -14.65 12.47
CA SER A 36 10.21 -14.41 12.93
C SER A 36 9.31 -14.08 11.73
N VAL A 37 8.08 -14.59 11.71
CA VAL A 37 7.11 -14.34 10.62
C VAL A 37 6.94 -12.83 10.39
N SER A 38 7.05 -12.03 11.46
CA SER A 38 7.09 -10.57 11.41
C SER A 38 8.34 -9.99 10.73
N GLY A 39 9.52 -10.60 10.92
CA GLY A 39 10.76 -10.18 10.28
C GLY A 39 10.73 -10.40 8.77
N LEU A 40 10.18 -11.53 8.32
CA LEU A 40 9.97 -11.81 6.89
C LEU A 40 8.93 -10.85 6.30
N ALA A 41 7.82 -10.63 7.00
CA ALA A 41 6.78 -9.67 6.59
C ALA A 41 7.32 -8.23 6.52
N ALA A 42 8.17 -7.82 7.46
CA ALA A 42 8.78 -6.49 7.47
C ALA A 42 9.82 -6.34 6.35
N TYR A 43 10.69 -7.33 6.15
CA TYR A 43 11.65 -7.35 5.05
C TYR A 43 10.94 -7.26 3.69
N ARG A 44 9.93 -8.11 3.46
CA ARG A 44 9.14 -8.11 2.23
C ARG A 44 8.27 -6.87 2.07
N GLY A 45 7.71 -6.36 3.15
CA GLY A 45 7.00 -5.08 3.15
C GLY A 45 7.91 -3.94 2.71
N GLY A 46 9.15 -3.91 3.22
CA GLY A 46 10.16 -2.94 2.81
C GLY A 46 10.54 -3.06 1.34
N THR A 47 10.83 -4.28 0.85
CA THR A 47 11.19 -4.50 -0.56
C THR A 47 10.05 -4.13 -1.50
N VAL A 48 8.82 -4.55 -1.20
CA VAL A 48 7.64 -4.24 -2.01
C VAL A 48 7.32 -2.74 -1.99
N SER A 49 7.53 -2.06 -0.85
CA SER A 49 7.40 -0.61 -0.76
C SER A 49 8.41 0.10 -1.65
N ALA A 50 9.68 -0.34 -1.62
CA ALA A 50 10.76 0.23 -2.45
C ALA A 50 10.51 0.00 -3.95
N VAL A 51 10.07 -1.21 -4.32
CA VAL A 51 9.70 -1.52 -5.72
C VAL A 51 8.51 -0.68 -6.17
N THR A 52 7.49 -0.50 -5.32
CA THR A 52 6.33 0.35 -5.64
C THR A 52 6.77 1.80 -5.83
N LEU A 53 7.62 2.34 -4.95
CA LEU A 53 8.16 3.69 -5.07
C LEU A 53 8.92 3.86 -6.40
N ALA A 54 9.83 2.95 -6.72
CA ALA A 54 10.61 2.99 -7.96
C ALA A 54 9.70 2.92 -9.19
N TYR A 55 8.68 2.05 -9.16
CA TYR A 55 7.72 1.91 -10.25
C TYR A 55 6.88 3.18 -10.43
N VAL A 56 6.33 3.74 -9.35
CA VAL A 56 5.54 4.98 -9.40
C VAL A 56 6.38 6.15 -9.91
N ALA A 57 7.63 6.28 -9.45
CA ALA A 57 8.55 7.29 -9.93
C ALA A 57 8.85 7.15 -11.43
N ALA A 58 9.15 5.93 -11.89
CA ALA A 58 9.41 5.65 -13.31
C ALA A 58 8.16 5.90 -14.18
N ALA A 59 6.99 5.44 -13.74
CA ALA A 59 5.74 5.58 -14.47
C ALA A 59 5.34 7.06 -14.64
N LEU A 60 5.58 7.89 -13.62
CA LEU A 60 5.34 9.32 -13.68
C LEU A 60 6.40 10.05 -14.52
N ALA A 61 7.66 9.60 -14.49
CA ALA A 61 8.73 10.14 -15.33
C ALA A 61 8.48 9.93 -16.83
N ILE A 62 7.83 8.84 -17.20
CA ILE A 62 7.51 8.52 -18.60
C ILE A 62 6.21 9.22 -19.06
N SER A 63 5.32 9.62 -18.13
CA SER A 63 3.98 10.11 -18.46
C SER A 63 3.90 11.57 -18.97
N GLY A 64 4.99 12.35 -18.97
CA GLY A 64 4.95 13.74 -19.47
C GLY A 64 6.23 14.55 -19.20
N PRO A 65 6.27 15.85 -19.59
CA PRO A 65 7.43 16.71 -19.36
C PRO A 65 7.67 16.84 -17.86
N PHE A 66 8.82 16.31 -17.45
CA PHE A 66 9.17 16.14 -16.06
C PHE A 66 9.63 17.49 -15.48
N ASP A 67 8.72 18.21 -14.82
CA ASP A 67 9.12 19.36 -14.02
C ASP A 67 9.78 18.88 -12.73
N THR A 68 11.05 19.25 -12.53
CA THR A 68 11.83 18.90 -11.34
C THR A 68 11.21 19.46 -10.06
N ARG A 69 10.32 20.46 -10.15
CA ARG A 69 9.53 20.98 -9.03
C ARG A 69 8.55 19.94 -8.44
N LEU A 70 8.08 19.00 -9.26
CA LEU A 70 7.14 17.96 -8.84
C LEU A 70 7.83 16.76 -8.19
N LEU A 71 9.16 16.65 -8.31
CA LEU A 71 9.95 15.54 -7.81
C LEU A 71 9.70 15.21 -6.32
N PRO A 72 9.65 16.19 -5.40
CA PRO A 72 9.40 15.89 -3.98
C PRO A 72 8.01 15.33 -3.73
N ALA A 73 7.00 15.84 -4.43
CA ALA A 73 5.63 15.37 -4.31
C ALA A 73 5.44 13.97 -4.91
N ILE A 74 6.13 13.67 -6.03
CA ILE A 74 6.17 12.35 -6.66
C ILE A 74 6.80 11.33 -5.71
N LEU A 75 7.94 11.66 -5.11
CA LEU A 75 8.60 10.77 -4.14
C LEU A 75 7.73 10.54 -2.90
N ALA A 76 7.07 11.59 -2.39
CA ALA A 76 6.14 11.45 -1.27
C ALA A 76 4.91 10.59 -1.60
N ALA A 77 4.31 10.79 -2.77
CA ALA A 77 3.19 9.98 -3.24
C ALA A 77 3.60 8.52 -3.44
N GLY A 78 4.78 8.28 -4.02
CA GLY A 78 5.34 6.94 -4.21
C GLY A 78 5.67 6.24 -2.89
N LEU A 79 6.17 6.98 -1.89
CA LEU A 79 6.44 6.43 -0.55
C LEU A 79 5.13 6.04 0.14
N CYS A 80 4.13 6.92 0.09
CA CYS A 80 2.81 6.64 0.65
C CYS A 80 2.13 5.44 -0.05
N ALA A 81 2.26 5.35 -1.37
CA ALA A 81 1.82 4.20 -2.15
C ALA A 81 2.55 2.92 -1.76
N GLY A 82 3.87 2.94 -1.60
CA GLY A 82 4.65 1.79 -1.14
C GLY A 82 4.21 1.27 0.22
N LEU A 83 4.02 2.17 1.19
CA LEU A 83 3.50 1.80 2.52
C LEU A 83 2.09 1.21 2.45
N LEU A 84 1.23 1.75 1.59
CA LEU A 84 -0.11 1.20 1.33
C LEU A 84 -0.01 -0.22 0.72
N THR A 85 0.92 -0.46 -0.20
CA THR A 85 1.19 -1.79 -0.76
C THR A 85 1.55 -2.80 0.33
N ALA A 86 2.50 -2.42 1.21
CA ALA A 86 2.93 -3.26 2.32
C ALA A 86 1.79 -3.53 3.31
N MET A 87 0.96 -2.52 3.59
CA MET A 87 -0.21 -2.64 4.46
C MET A 87 -1.24 -3.63 3.90
N ILE A 88 -1.56 -3.54 2.61
CA ILE A 88 -2.49 -4.47 1.95
C ILE A 88 -1.93 -5.89 1.94
N MET A 89 -0.64 -6.05 1.64
CA MET A 89 0.04 -7.34 1.70
C MET A 89 -0.08 -7.96 3.11
N ALA A 90 0.26 -7.19 4.16
CA ALA A 90 0.18 -7.65 5.55
C ALA A 90 -1.26 -8.00 5.95
N LEU A 91 -2.24 -7.20 5.53
CA LEU A 91 -3.66 -7.46 5.77
C LEU A 91 -4.09 -8.80 5.16
N LEU A 92 -3.78 -9.04 3.88
CA LEU A 92 -4.13 -10.28 3.18
C LEU A 92 -3.53 -11.51 3.88
N THR A 93 -2.28 -11.43 4.31
CA THR A 93 -1.62 -12.52 5.05
C THR A 93 -2.24 -12.79 6.42
N LEU A 94 -2.69 -11.74 7.10
CA LEU A 94 -3.32 -11.86 8.42
C LEU A 94 -4.71 -12.51 8.34
N VAL A 95 -5.53 -12.11 7.35
CA VAL A 95 -6.94 -12.54 7.26
C VAL A 95 -7.16 -13.82 6.47
N SER A 96 -6.22 -14.22 5.60
CA SER A 96 -6.38 -15.38 4.72
C SER A 96 -5.60 -16.57 5.26
N ALA A 97 -6.25 -17.74 5.34
CA ALA A 97 -5.58 -19.00 5.65
C ALA A 97 -5.07 -19.68 4.39
N THR A 98 -5.83 -19.59 3.28
CA THR A 98 -5.51 -20.25 2.01
C THR A 98 -5.37 -19.26 0.85
N LYS A 99 -4.71 -19.68 -0.23
CA LYS A 99 -4.57 -18.88 -1.46
C LYS A 99 -5.93 -18.50 -2.05
N LEU A 100 -6.91 -19.42 -1.98
CA LEU A 100 -8.26 -19.17 -2.49
C LEU A 100 -8.98 -18.07 -1.69
N GLU A 101 -8.87 -18.09 -0.36
CA GLU A 101 -9.40 -17.04 0.51
C GLU A 101 -8.73 -15.69 0.25
N ALA A 102 -7.41 -15.67 0.01
CA ALA A 102 -6.70 -14.43 -0.30
C ALA A 102 -7.21 -13.78 -1.59
N ILE A 103 -7.56 -14.56 -2.61
CA ILE A 103 -8.16 -14.03 -3.84
C ILE A 103 -9.55 -13.43 -3.56
N ALA A 104 -10.35 -14.06 -2.70
CA ALA A 104 -11.65 -13.53 -2.31
C ALA A 104 -11.52 -12.19 -1.55
N HIS A 105 -10.65 -12.14 -0.54
CA HIS A 105 -10.36 -10.92 0.21
C HIS A 105 -9.77 -9.81 -0.67
N LEU A 106 -8.89 -10.17 -1.61
CA LEU A 106 -8.31 -9.23 -2.56
C LEU A 106 -9.38 -8.52 -3.39
N LYS A 107 -10.46 -9.20 -3.81
CA LYS A 107 -11.55 -8.56 -4.56
C LYS A 107 -12.28 -7.51 -3.73
N ILE A 108 -12.51 -7.81 -2.45
CA ILE A 108 -13.13 -6.87 -1.49
C ILE A 108 -12.21 -5.67 -1.28
N VAL A 109 -10.92 -5.91 -1.04
CA VAL A 109 -9.91 -4.85 -0.88
C VAL A 109 -9.79 -4.02 -2.15
N ALA A 110 -9.78 -4.63 -3.33
CA ALA A 110 -9.71 -3.94 -4.61
C ALA A 110 -10.94 -3.03 -4.83
N MET A 111 -12.15 -3.50 -4.51
CA MET A 111 -13.35 -2.64 -4.52
C MET A 111 -13.21 -1.48 -3.53
N LEU A 112 -12.74 -1.75 -2.31
CA LEU A 112 -12.57 -0.73 -1.28
C LEU A 112 -11.46 0.27 -1.61
N VAL A 113 -10.47 -0.10 -2.40
CA VAL A 113 -9.37 0.77 -2.83
C VAL A 113 -9.76 1.60 -4.06
N ALA A 114 -10.54 1.02 -4.98
CA ALA A 114 -10.92 1.67 -6.24
C ALA A 114 -12.16 2.59 -6.11
N ALA A 115 -13.15 2.21 -5.31
CA ALA A 115 -14.41 2.96 -5.17
C ALA A 115 -14.24 4.37 -4.57
N PRO A 116 -13.43 4.58 -3.50
CA PRO A 116 -13.35 5.88 -2.85
C PRO A 116 -12.71 6.98 -3.70
N PRO A 117 -11.59 6.76 -4.41
CA PRO A 117 -11.02 7.77 -5.31
C PRO A 117 -11.96 8.13 -6.46
N ALA A 118 -12.71 7.15 -6.98
CA ALA A 118 -13.70 7.38 -8.02
C ALA A 118 -14.87 8.23 -7.49
N ALA A 119 -15.34 7.97 -6.26
CA ALA A 119 -16.39 8.76 -5.62
C ALA A 119 -15.91 10.15 -5.20
N ALA A 120 -14.69 10.26 -4.66
CA ALA A 120 -14.12 11.52 -4.18
C ALA A 120 -13.89 12.53 -5.30
N TRP A 121 -13.67 12.08 -6.54
CA TRP A 121 -13.56 12.96 -7.71
C TRP A 121 -14.83 13.78 -7.97
N PHE A 122 -16.02 13.23 -7.66
CA PHE A 122 -17.30 13.90 -7.91
C PHE A 122 -17.78 14.74 -6.72
N ILE A 123 -17.05 14.75 -5.60
CA ILE A 123 -17.50 15.38 -4.34
C ILE A 123 -16.65 16.62 -4.05
N PRO A 124 -17.26 17.83 -4.00
CA PRO A 124 -16.54 19.06 -3.66
C PRO A 124 -16.06 19.07 -2.20
N ALA A 125 -15.03 19.86 -1.92
CA ALA A 125 -14.60 20.15 -0.54
C ALA A 125 -15.73 20.81 0.25
N PRO A 126 -15.94 20.52 1.56
CA PRO A 126 -15.09 19.73 2.47
C PRO A 126 -15.48 18.25 2.59
N ALA A 127 -16.56 17.78 1.95
CA ALA A 127 -17.04 16.40 2.09
C ALA A 127 -16.03 15.34 1.61
N GLN A 128 -15.07 15.72 0.75
CA GLN A 128 -13.94 14.87 0.36
C GLN A 128 -13.10 14.33 1.54
N TYR A 129 -13.06 15.05 2.68
CA TYR A 129 -12.26 14.66 3.83
C TYR A 129 -12.84 13.46 4.59
N LEU A 130 -14.12 13.12 4.38
CA LEU A 130 -14.69 11.89 4.93
C LEU A 130 -13.95 10.65 4.43
N PHE A 131 -13.38 10.70 3.23
CA PHE A 131 -12.59 9.61 2.64
C PHE A 131 -11.14 9.57 3.15
N ALA A 132 -10.69 10.55 3.96
CA ALA A 132 -9.35 10.55 4.54
C ALA A 132 -9.14 9.43 5.56
N VAL A 133 -10.22 8.83 6.07
CA VAL A 133 -10.18 7.60 6.88
C VAL A 133 -9.57 6.43 6.09
N LEU A 134 -9.75 6.43 4.77
CA LEU A 134 -9.22 5.37 3.92
C LEU A 134 -7.77 5.70 3.55
N PRO A 135 -6.81 4.81 3.87
CA PRO A 135 -5.39 5.04 3.58
C PRO A 135 -5.10 5.18 2.08
N THR A 136 -6.03 4.71 1.23
CA THR A 136 -5.99 4.80 -0.24
C THR A 136 -6.21 6.21 -0.78
N TYR A 137 -6.79 7.11 0.03
CA TYR A 137 -7.07 8.50 -0.36
C TYR A 137 -5.80 9.36 -0.42
N TRP A 138 -4.84 9.12 0.48
CA TRP A 138 -3.67 9.98 0.63
C TRP A 138 -2.72 9.99 -0.58
N PRO A 139 -2.31 8.85 -1.18
CA PRO A 139 -1.45 8.85 -2.35
C PRO A 139 -2.05 9.63 -3.54
N VAL A 140 -3.37 9.57 -3.67
CA VAL A 140 -4.11 10.24 -4.75
C VAL A 140 -4.20 11.75 -4.50
N LYS A 141 -4.48 12.15 -3.26
CA LYS A 141 -4.59 13.57 -2.90
C LYS A 141 -3.26 14.30 -2.99
N ILE A 142 -2.16 13.66 -2.58
CA ILE A 142 -0.81 14.23 -2.73
C ILE A 142 -0.53 14.52 -4.21
N TYR A 143 -0.91 13.61 -5.09
CA TYR A 143 -0.73 13.78 -6.53
C TYR A 143 -1.65 14.87 -7.12
N TRP A 144 -2.92 14.92 -6.73
CA TRP A 144 -3.84 15.97 -7.21
C TRP A 144 -3.37 17.38 -6.81
N ILE A 145 -2.98 17.56 -5.55
CA ILE A 145 -2.49 18.86 -5.07
C ILE A 145 -1.18 19.24 -5.76
N ALA A 146 -0.34 18.26 -6.11
CA ALA A 146 0.91 18.51 -6.82
C ALA A 146 0.69 18.96 -8.27
N ILE A 147 -0.34 18.45 -8.96
CA ILE A 147 -0.69 18.89 -10.31
C ILE A 147 -1.26 20.32 -10.30
N ASP A 148 -2.03 20.68 -9.27
CA ASP A 148 -2.66 22.00 -9.13
C ASP A 148 -1.69 23.07 -8.55
N ASP A 149 -0.37 22.84 -8.58
CA ASP A 149 0.67 23.70 -8.00
C ASP A 149 0.45 24.04 -6.50
N GLY A 150 -0.30 23.18 -5.79
CA GLY A 150 -0.65 23.35 -4.40
C GLY A 150 0.43 22.84 -3.43
N THR A 151 0.29 23.23 -2.16
CA THR A 151 1.22 22.82 -1.10
C THR A 151 0.95 21.38 -0.64
N ALA A 152 1.62 20.40 -1.27
CA ALA A 152 1.39 18.97 -1.04
C ALA A 152 2.04 18.39 0.24
N TRP A 153 3.03 19.07 0.83
CA TRP A 153 3.83 18.54 1.95
C TRP A 153 3.05 18.19 3.23
N PRO A 154 1.99 18.91 3.66
CA PRO A 154 1.25 18.56 4.86
C PRO A 154 0.49 17.25 4.68
N TYR A 155 -0.12 17.06 3.51
CA TYR A 155 -0.86 15.86 3.16
C TYR A 155 0.07 14.66 3.00
N ALA A 156 1.27 14.88 2.47
CA ALA A 156 2.31 13.87 2.41
C ALA A 156 2.71 13.38 3.81
N LEU A 157 2.93 14.30 4.75
CA LEU A 157 3.31 13.95 6.11
C LEU A 157 2.20 13.18 6.84
N ILE A 158 0.96 13.66 6.76
CA ILE A 158 -0.20 13.01 7.40
C ILE A 158 -0.46 11.63 6.78
N GLY A 159 -0.47 11.53 5.45
CA GLY A 159 -0.70 10.26 4.76
C GLY A 159 0.39 9.22 5.04
N THR A 160 1.66 9.64 5.03
CA THR A 160 2.79 8.73 5.29
C THR A 160 2.77 8.24 6.73
N THR A 161 2.55 9.13 7.70
CA THR A 161 2.46 8.76 9.12
C THR A 161 1.27 7.84 9.40
N TYR A 162 0.10 8.13 8.80
CA TYR A 162 -1.08 7.28 8.93
C TYR A 162 -0.86 5.87 8.36
N CYS A 163 -0.34 5.76 7.13
CA CYS A 163 -0.03 4.46 6.52
C CYS A 163 1.05 3.70 7.30
N ALA A 164 2.08 4.38 7.82
CA ALA A 164 3.13 3.78 8.63
C ALA A 164 2.58 3.22 9.96
N LEU A 165 1.72 3.98 10.66
CA LEU A 165 1.10 3.53 11.90
C LEU A 165 0.22 2.29 11.68
N LEU A 166 -0.60 2.29 10.62
CA LEU A 166 -1.43 1.12 10.27
C LEU A 166 -0.58 -0.11 9.94
N LEU A 167 0.51 0.08 9.17
CA LEU A 167 1.45 -1.01 8.87
C LEU A 167 2.08 -1.58 10.15
N LEU A 168 2.54 -0.72 11.06
CA LEU A 168 3.12 -1.14 12.33
C LEU A 168 2.11 -1.89 13.20
N LEU A 169 0.86 -1.43 13.26
CA LEU A 169 -0.23 -2.13 13.97
C LEU A 169 -0.51 -3.51 13.39
N LEU A 170 -0.54 -3.63 12.06
CA LEU A 170 -0.73 -4.93 11.40
C LEU A 170 0.45 -5.87 11.66
N LEU A 171 1.69 -5.39 11.55
CA LEU A 171 2.89 -6.19 11.85
C LEU A 171 2.92 -6.64 13.32
N ALA A 172 2.55 -5.77 14.26
CA ALA A 172 2.43 -6.11 15.68
C ALA A 172 1.34 -7.16 15.93
N THR A 173 0.22 -7.09 15.19
CA THR A 173 -0.88 -8.06 15.30
C THR A 173 -0.49 -9.42 14.72
N ILE A 174 0.22 -9.44 13.59
CA ILE A 174 0.79 -10.65 13.01
C ILE A 174 1.73 -11.33 14.02
N ASN A 175 2.60 -10.56 14.68
CA ASN A 175 3.52 -11.09 15.68
C ASN A 175 2.79 -11.72 16.88
N ARG A 176 1.68 -11.11 17.35
CA ARG A 176 0.88 -11.65 18.46
C ARG A 176 0.09 -12.92 18.12
N ARG A 177 -0.25 -13.14 16.84
CA ARG A 177 -1.09 -14.27 16.41
C ARG A 177 -0.28 -15.47 15.90
N LEU A 178 0.94 -15.24 15.40
CA LEU A 178 1.77 -16.27 14.75
C LEU A 178 3.08 -16.57 15.50
N GLY A 179 3.41 -15.82 16.55
CA GLY A 179 4.48 -16.14 17.51
C GLY A 179 3.93 -16.85 18.73
#